data_AF-F4RBI0-F1
#
_entry.id   AF-F4RBI0-F1
#
_cell.length_a   1.000
_cell.length_b   1.000
_cell.length_c   1.000
_cell.angle_alpha   90.00
_cell.angle_beta   90.00
_cell.angle_gamma   90.00
#
_symmetry.space_group_name_H-M   'P 1'
#
loop_
_entity.id
_entity.type
_entity.pdbx_description
1 polymer ?
#
loop_
_entity_poly.entity_id
_entity_poly.type
_entity_poly.pdbx_seq_one_letter_code
_entity_poly.pdbx_strand_id
1 'polypeptide(L)'
;RVVVFNVWRPVKVVEDNPLAFCDWKSLKKTDLPDLEIEPTDLMNSVQPWKYGSHQRWYYMSHQKPEDVFVFVQHDSKGQGEHGMNVPHAAVVLKGQENKPSTRQSYEFR
;
A
#
# COMPACT_ATOMS: atom_id res chain seq x y z
N ARG A 1 2.34 -7.19 -21.73
CA ARG A 1 2.25 -7.33 -20.25
C ARG A 1 2.87 -6.07 -19.70
N VAL A 2 2.24 -5.43 -18.74
CA VAL A 2 2.74 -4.22 -18.08
C VAL A 2 2.75 -4.51 -16.59
N VAL A 3 3.88 -4.23 -15.94
CA VAL A 3 4.03 -4.38 -14.49
C VAL A 3 4.58 -3.06 -13.96
N VAL A 4 3.93 -2.54 -12.92
CA VAL A 4 4.30 -1.31 -12.23
C VAL A 4 4.79 -1.68 -10.85
N PHE A 5 6.01 -1.27 -10.53
CA PHE A 5 6.59 -1.41 -9.21
C PHE A 5 6.69 -0.04 -8.57
N ASN A 6 6.40 0.01 -7.28
CA ASN A 6 6.73 1.18 -6.49
C ASN A 6 7.91 0.89 -5.60
N VAL A 7 8.77 1.89 -5.48
CA VAL A 7 9.90 1.91 -4.56
C VAL A 7 9.59 2.93 -3.48
N TRP A 8 9.57 2.48 -2.24
CA TRP A 8 9.34 3.34 -1.09
C TRP A 8 10.58 3.35 -0.20
N ARG A 9 11.06 4.55 0.12
CA ARG A 9 12.22 4.74 0.98
C ARG A 9 11.97 5.87 1.98
N PRO A 10 12.25 5.65 3.27
CA PRO A 10 12.15 6.71 4.26
C PRO A 10 13.40 7.60 4.22
N VAL A 11 13.23 8.88 4.57
CA VAL A 11 14.33 9.85 4.65
C VAL A 11 15.07 9.76 5.99
N LYS A 12 14.35 9.37 7.04
CA LYS A 12 14.84 9.16 8.41
C LYS A 12 14.13 7.95 9.00
N VAL A 13 14.59 7.46 10.16
CA VAL A 13 13.96 6.32 10.85
C VAL A 13 12.47 6.59 11.08
N VAL A 14 11.64 5.60 10.78
CA VAL A 14 10.17 5.67 10.92
C VAL A 14 9.76 5.30 12.35
N GLU A 15 9.32 6.30 13.12
CA GLU A 15 8.86 6.11 14.51
C GLU A 15 7.33 6.09 14.66
N ASP A 16 6.63 6.67 13.70
CA ASP A 16 5.18 6.78 13.65
C ASP A 16 4.66 6.58 12.22
N ASN A 17 3.37 6.24 12.13
CA ASN A 17 2.68 6.07 10.86
C ASN A 17 3.41 5.16 9.86
N PRO A 18 3.89 3.95 10.21
CA PRO A 18 4.63 3.11 9.28
C PRO A 18 3.79 2.79 8.03
N LEU A 19 4.48 2.54 6.92
CA LEU A 19 3.81 2.02 5.73
C LEU A 19 3.50 0.55 5.95
N ALA A 20 2.21 0.23 6.08
CA ALA A 20 1.75 -1.14 6.19
C ALA A 20 1.35 -1.68 4.81
N PHE A 21 1.62 -2.96 4.60
CA PHE A 21 1.27 -3.71 3.40
C PHE A 21 0.31 -4.84 3.75
N CYS A 22 -0.71 -5.01 2.93
CA CYS A 22 -1.61 -6.14 3.00
C CYS A 22 -1.02 -7.32 2.22
N ASP A 23 -1.01 -8.51 2.83
CA ASP A 23 -0.72 -9.75 2.11
C ASP A 23 -1.82 -9.97 1.06
N TRP A 24 -1.44 -9.86 -0.21
CA TRP A 24 -2.36 -9.96 -1.35
C TRP A 24 -3.10 -11.30 -1.38
N LYS A 25 -2.54 -12.37 -0.80
CA LYS A 25 -3.22 -13.68 -0.68
C LYS A 25 -4.34 -13.70 0.35
N SER A 26 -4.43 -12.67 1.20
CA SER A 26 -5.51 -12.51 2.17
C SER A 26 -6.70 -11.74 1.61
N LEU A 27 -6.56 -11.08 0.45
CA LEU A 27 -7.63 -10.30 -0.17
C LEU A 27 -8.74 -11.18 -0.73
N LYS A 28 -9.96 -10.67 -0.68
CA LYS A 28 -11.13 -11.28 -1.32
C LYS A 28 -11.68 -10.32 -2.37
N LYS A 29 -12.39 -10.87 -3.38
CA LYS A 29 -13.13 -10.06 -4.37
C LYS A 29 -14.08 -9.06 -3.71
N THR A 30 -14.72 -9.45 -2.60
CA THR A 30 -15.64 -8.58 -1.83
C THR A 30 -14.97 -7.36 -1.20
N ASP A 31 -13.63 -7.37 -1.10
CA ASP A 31 -12.87 -6.23 -0.57
C ASP A 31 -12.72 -5.14 -1.64
N LEU A 32 -12.98 -5.43 -2.91
CA LEU A 32 -13.01 -4.41 -3.95
C LEU A 32 -14.36 -3.71 -3.95
N PRO A 33 -14.38 -2.38 -3.83
CA PRO A 33 -15.59 -1.63 -4.12
C PRO A 33 -16.04 -1.86 -5.56
N ASP A 34 -17.35 -1.96 -5.77
CA ASP A 34 -17.96 -1.80 -7.10
C ASP A 34 -17.85 -0.32 -7.50
N LEU A 35 -16.65 0.08 -7.93
CA LEU A 35 -16.37 1.37 -8.50
C LEU A 35 -15.90 1.14 -9.93
N GLU A 36 -16.69 1.60 -10.90
CA GLU A 36 -16.24 1.76 -12.28
C GLU A 36 -15.30 2.95 -12.35
N ILE A 37 -14.04 2.72 -12.00
CA ILE A 37 -12.97 3.72 -12.18
C ILE A 37 -12.40 3.47 -13.56
N GLU A 38 -12.80 4.30 -14.52
CA GLU A 38 -12.15 4.43 -15.82
C GLU A 38 -11.06 5.50 -15.70
N PRO A 39 -9.77 5.13 -15.62
CA PRO A 39 -8.72 6.10 -15.45
C PRO A 39 -8.57 6.92 -16.73
N THR A 40 -8.87 8.21 -16.67
CA THR A 40 -8.63 9.15 -17.77
C THR A 40 -7.25 9.80 -17.71
N ASP A 41 -6.58 9.75 -16.56
CA ASP A 41 -5.22 10.22 -16.34
C ASP A 41 -4.51 9.46 -15.19
N LEU A 42 -3.30 9.87 -14.81
CA LEU A 42 -2.57 9.24 -13.70
C LEU A 42 -3.17 9.55 -12.33
N MET A 43 -3.84 10.69 -12.16
CA MET A 43 -4.37 11.16 -10.88
C MET A 43 -5.64 10.43 -10.47
N ASN A 44 -6.41 9.88 -11.42
CA ASN A 44 -7.60 9.07 -11.15
C ASN A 44 -7.37 7.55 -11.27
N SER A 45 -6.12 7.10 -11.46
CA SER A 45 -5.74 5.69 -11.50
C SER A 45 -5.63 5.06 -10.09
N VAL A 46 -6.70 5.15 -9.30
CA VAL A 46 -6.75 4.59 -7.93
C VAL A 46 -7.47 3.26 -7.95
N GLN A 47 -6.92 2.26 -7.26
CA GLN A 47 -7.60 0.98 -7.00
C GLN A 47 -7.84 0.85 -5.49
N PRO A 48 -9.00 1.30 -4.99
CA PRO A 48 -9.30 1.28 -3.56
C PRO A 48 -9.66 -0.13 -3.07
N TRP A 49 -9.42 -0.37 -1.78
CA TRP A 49 -9.76 -1.61 -1.09
C TRP A 49 -10.52 -1.31 0.19
N LYS A 50 -11.59 -2.06 0.46
CA LYS A 50 -12.32 -2.05 1.73
C LYS A 50 -11.56 -2.90 2.74
N TYR A 51 -11.49 -2.42 3.99
CA TYR A 51 -10.93 -3.20 5.07
C TYR A 51 -11.82 -4.41 5.40
N GLY A 52 -11.20 -5.57 5.61
CA GLY A 52 -11.84 -6.77 6.10
C GLY A 52 -10.99 -7.42 7.20
N SER A 53 -11.61 -7.93 8.26
CA SER A 53 -10.89 -8.53 9.40
C SER A 53 -10.07 -9.78 9.03
N HIS A 54 -10.31 -10.37 7.85
CA HIS A 54 -9.51 -11.48 7.30
C HIS A 54 -8.20 -11.03 6.66
N GLN A 55 -8.04 -9.73 6.39
CA GLN A 55 -6.84 -9.18 5.76
C GLN A 55 -5.68 -9.23 6.75
N ARG A 56 -4.51 -9.66 6.26
CA ARG A 56 -3.29 -9.70 7.05
C ARG A 56 -2.40 -8.54 6.66
N TRP A 57 -2.18 -7.64 7.61
CA TRP A 57 -1.40 -6.43 7.43
C TRP A 57 -0.07 -6.52 8.18
N TYR A 58 1.00 -6.10 7.52
CA TYR A 58 2.36 -6.14 8.05
C TYR A 58 3.04 -4.80 7.85
N TYR A 59 3.92 -4.42 8.77
CA TYR A 59 4.77 -3.24 8.64
C TYR A 59 6.14 -3.54 9.25
N MET A 60 7.15 -2.77 8.88
CA MET A 60 8.47 -2.83 9.50
C MET A 60 8.57 -1.77 10.60
N SER A 61 8.80 -2.22 11.83
CA SER A 61 9.05 -1.33 12.95
C SER A 61 10.43 -0.66 12.81
N HIS A 62 10.51 0.64 13.08
CA HIS A 62 11.76 1.41 13.02
C HIS A 62 12.51 1.26 11.69
N GLN A 63 11.77 1.25 10.57
CA GLN A 63 12.34 1.19 9.23
C GLN A 63 13.35 2.33 9.02
N LYS A 64 14.57 1.99 8.61
CA LYS A 64 15.68 2.94 8.42
C LYS A 64 15.77 3.42 6.97
N PRO A 65 16.49 4.52 6.68
CA PRO A 65 16.66 5.01 5.31
C PRO A 65 17.28 4.01 4.33
N GLU A 66 18.03 3.03 4.82
CA GLU A 66 18.60 1.92 4.04
C GLU A 66 17.61 0.78 3.77
N ASP A 67 16.52 0.69 4.55
CA ASP A 67 15.48 -0.31 4.39
C ASP A 67 14.48 0.16 3.32
N VAL A 68 14.64 -0.34 2.09
CA VAL A 68 13.82 0.06 0.94
C VAL A 68 12.78 -1.01 0.64
N PHE A 69 11.52 -0.61 0.50
CA PHE A 69 10.48 -1.49 -0.02
C PHE A 69 10.37 -1.38 -1.52
N VAL A 70 10.27 -2.53 -2.19
CA VAL A 70 9.89 -2.63 -3.60
C VAL A 70 8.69 -3.57 -3.67
N PHE A 71 7.59 -3.10 -4.23
CA PHE A 71 6.34 -3.86 -4.27
C PHE A 71 5.57 -3.62 -5.56
N VAL A 72 4.73 -4.58 -5.94
CA VAL A 72 3.93 -4.50 -7.17
C VAL A 72 2.69 -3.64 -6.90
N GLN A 73 2.55 -2.56 -7.66
CA GLN A 73 1.33 -1.76 -7.67
C GLN A 73 0.34 -2.25 -8.71
N HIS A 74 0.80 -2.80 -9.84
CA HIS A 74 -0.07 -3.34 -10.87
C HIS A 74 0.65 -4.39 -11.72
N ASP A 75 -0.06 -5.45 -12.10
CA ASP A 75 0.34 -6.39 -13.16
C ASP A 75 -0.87 -6.70 -14.05
N SER A 76 -0.82 -6.27 -15.31
CA SER A 76 -1.93 -6.45 -16.26
C SER A 76 -2.15 -7.89 -16.70
N LYS A 77 -1.27 -8.83 -16.30
CA LYS A 77 -1.45 -10.27 -16.47
C LYS A 77 -1.36 -11.04 -15.14
N GLY A 78 -1.47 -10.35 -14.00
CA GLY A 78 -1.44 -10.98 -12.68
C GLY A 78 -2.58 -12.00 -12.54
N GLN A 79 -2.29 -13.17 -11.99
CA GLN A 79 -3.31 -14.20 -11.73
C GLN A 79 -4.15 -13.78 -10.52
N GLY A 80 -5.36 -13.30 -10.79
CA GLY A 80 -6.34 -12.85 -9.81
C GLY A 80 -7.46 -12.11 -10.55
N GLU A 81 -8.68 -12.12 -10.03
CA GLU A 81 -9.86 -11.55 -10.72
C GLU A 81 -9.76 -10.03 -10.99
N HIS A 82 -8.73 -9.37 -10.44
CA HIS A 82 -8.58 -7.91 -10.42
C HIS A 82 -7.14 -7.43 -10.71
N GLY A 83 -6.33 -8.28 -11.33
CA GLY A 83 -4.87 -8.09 -11.41
C GLY A 83 -4.16 -8.39 -10.10
N MET A 84 -2.82 -8.27 -10.08
CA MET A 84 -2.01 -8.41 -8.86
C MET A 84 -1.53 -7.03 -8.41
N ASN A 85 -1.88 -6.64 -7.19
CA ASN A 85 -1.38 -5.44 -6.51
C ASN A 85 -1.15 -5.72 -5.02
N VAL A 86 -0.42 -4.83 -4.36
CA VAL A 86 -0.20 -4.87 -2.91
C VAL A 86 -0.84 -3.63 -2.29
N PRO A 87 -2.03 -3.76 -1.66
CA PRO A 87 -2.63 -2.65 -0.93
C PRO A 87 -1.69 -2.20 0.18
N HIS A 88 -1.54 -0.89 0.33
CA HIS A 88 -0.67 -0.30 1.33
C HIS A 88 -1.27 1.00 1.85
N ALA A 89 -1.00 1.30 3.11
CA ALA A 89 -1.49 2.50 3.76
C ALA A 89 -0.53 2.93 4.88
N ALA A 90 -0.47 4.24 5.13
CA ALA A 90 0.06 4.75 6.39
C ALA A 90 -0.91 4.40 7.52
N VAL A 91 -0.45 3.66 8.53
CA VAL A 91 -1.30 3.23 9.65
C VAL A 91 -0.95 3.94 10.94
N VAL A 92 -1.95 4.48 11.62
CA VAL A 92 -1.75 5.09 12.95
C VAL A 92 -1.66 3.97 13.98
N LEU A 93 -0.54 3.90 14.70
CA LEU A 93 -0.34 2.89 15.74
C LEU A 93 -1.14 3.24 17.00
N LYS A 94 -1.54 2.21 17.74
CA LYS A 94 -2.24 2.38 19.02
C LYS A 94 -1.39 3.21 19.99
N GLY A 95 -1.95 4.26 20.58
CA GLY A 95 -1.25 5.22 21.43
C GLY A 95 -0.60 6.41 20.70
N GLN A 96 -0.80 6.52 19.37
CA GLN A 96 -0.33 7.64 18.55
C GLN A 96 -1.48 8.41 17.86
N GLU A 97 -2.74 8.15 18.22
CA GLU A 97 -3.96 8.59 17.52
C GLU A 97 -4.13 10.11 17.38
N ASN A 98 -3.47 10.90 18.24
CA ASN A 98 -3.57 12.35 18.28
C ASN A 98 -2.22 13.07 18.10
N LYS A 99 -1.20 12.35 17.63
CA LYS A 99 0.13 12.93 17.42
C LYS A 99 0.27 13.35 15.95
N PRO A 100 0.84 14.54 15.68
CA PRO A 100 1.18 14.89 14.30
C PRO A 100 2.20 13.87 13.77
N SER A 101 2.00 13.42 12.54
CA SER A 101 2.93 12.51 11.88
C SER A 101 4.30 13.16 11.74
N THR A 102 5.36 12.45 12.11
CA THR A 102 6.74 12.92 11.90
C THR A 102 7.43 12.19 10.73
N ARG A 103 6.80 11.15 10.17
CA ARG A 103 7.32 10.36 9.05
C ARG A 103 7.61 11.23 7.83
N GLN A 104 8.80 11.05 7.27
CA GLN A 104 9.21 11.60 5.98
C GLN A 104 9.73 10.48 5.10
N SER A 105 9.15 10.38 3.90
CA SER A 105 9.41 9.30 2.94
C SER A 105 9.04 9.75 1.55
N TYR A 106 9.51 9.03 0.55
CA TYR A 106 9.12 9.26 -0.84
C TYR A 106 8.81 7.93 -1.51
N GLU A 107 7.99 8.02 -2.54
CA GLU A 107 7.57 6.92 -3.39
C GLU A 107 7.96 7.24 -4.83
N PHE A 108 8.54 6.27 -5.52
CA PHE A 108 8.84 6.33 -6.94
C PHE A 108 8.08 5.22 -7.65
N ARG A 109 7.53 5.54 -8.82
CA ARG A 109 6.82 4.63 -9.72
C ARG A 109 7.53 4.61 -11.07
#